data_AF-A0A7X2P373-F1
#
_entry.id   AF-A0A7X2P373-F1
#
_cell.length_a   1.000
_cell.length_b   1.000
_cell.length_c   1.000
_cell.angle_alpha   90.00
_cell.angle_beta   90.00
_cell.angle_gamma   90.00
#
_symmetry.space_group_name_H-M   'P 1'
#
loop_
_entity.id
_entity.type
_entity.pdbx_description
1 polymer ?
#
loop_
_entity_poly.entity_id
_entity_poly.type
_entity_poly.pdbx_seq_one_letter_code
_entity_poly.pdbx_strand_id
1 'polypeptide(L)' 'MIPNDPVMLLSYVNTQLRDYYSSLDALCEDKGIGKEELVEKMKSIEYVYEVDRNQFV' A
#
# COMPACT_ATOMS: atom_id res chain seq x y z
N MET A 1 -5.74 12.86 -3.18
CA MET A 1 -4.41 13.18 -2.62
C MET A 1 -3.98 11.99 -1.78
N ILE A 2 -2.74 11.52 -1.94
CA ILE A 2 -2.22 10.38 -1.16
C ILE A 2 -1.72 10.90 0.20
N PRO A 3 -2.10 10.29 1.34
CA PRO A 3 -1.62 10.72 2.66
C PRO A 3 -0.11 10.52 2.81
N ASN A 4 0.57 11.46 3.50
CA ASN A 4 1.99 11.35 3.80
C ASN A 4 2.29 10.65 5.14
N ASP A 5 1.38 10.79 6.11
CA ASP A 5 1.45 10.12 7.41
C ASP A 5 1.40 8.59 7.22
N PRO A 6 2.36 7.82 7.74
CA PRO A 6 2.43 6.38 7.50
C PRO A 6 1.18 5.61 7.95
N VAL A 7 0.56 6.00 9.06
CA VAL A 7 -0.62 5.30 9.61
C VAL A 7 -1.86 5.60 8.75
N MET A 8 -2.02 6.85 8.30
CA MET A 8 -3.08 7.18 7.34
C MET A 8 -2.83 6.55 5.97
N LEU A 9 -1.57 6.50 5.53
CA LEU A 9 -1.20 5.90 4.24
C LEU A 9 -1.49 4.39 4.23
N LEU A 10 -1.23 3.68 5.33
CA LEU A 10 -1.60 2.28 5.50
C LEU A 10 -3.11 2.07 5.27
N SER A 11 -3.94 2.84 5.96
CA SER A 11 -5.41 2.74 5.84
C SER A 11 -5.88 3.06 4.42
N TYR A 12 -5.28 4.08 3.79
CA TYR A 12 -5.55 4.44 2.41
C TYR A 12 -5.19 3.30 1.45
N VAL A 13 -3.97 2.77 1.53
CA VAL A 13 -3.48 1.72 0.63
C VAL A 13 -4.29 0.44 0.80
N ASN A 14 -4.56 -0.02 2.02
CA ASN A 14 -5.38 -1.20 2.25
C ASN A 14 -6.82 -1.02 1.73
N THR A 15 -7.39 0.18 1.85
CA THR A 15 -8.70 0.48 1.26
C THR A 15 -8.63 0.44 -0.27
N GLN A 16 -7.57 0.98 -0.88
CA GLN A 16 -7.39 0.91 -2.32
C GLN A 16 -7.25 -0.53 -2.82
N LEU A 17 -6.40 -1.33 -2.18
CA LEU A 17 -6.18 -2.73 -2.54
C LEU A 17 -7.45 -3.58 -2.35
N ARG A 18 -8.25 -3.32 -1.32
CA ARG A 18 -9.49 -4.07 -1.10
C ARG A 18 -10.55 -3.76 -2.16
N ASP A 19 -10.75 -2.48 -2.47
CA ASP A 19 -11.94 -2.04 -3.20
C ASP A 19 -11.69 -1.85 -4.71
N TYR A 20 -10.43 -1.65 -5.14
CA TYR A 20 -10.14 -1.19 -6.51
C TYR A 20 -9.02 -1.93 -7.26
N TYR A 21 -8.09 -2.62 -6.58
CA TYR A 21 -6.91 -3.21 -7.23
C TYR A 21 -6.69 -4.68 -6.89
N SER A 22 -6.33 -5.49 -7.88
CA SER A 22 -6.06 -6.92 -7.68
C SER A 22 -4.71 -7.21 -7.02
N SER A 23 -3.80 -6.24 -6.98
CA SER A 23 -2.45 -6.39 -6.41
C SER A 23 -1.83 -5.02 -6.07
N LEU A 24 -0.77 -5.05 -5.26
CA LEU A 24 0.05 -3.87 -5.00
C LEU A 24 0.71 -3.31 -6.26
N ASP A 25 1.14 -4.18 -7.19
CA ASP A 25 1.72 -3.74 -8.46
C ASP A 25 0.70 -2.95 -9.30
N ALA A 26 -0.53 -3.42 -9.41
CA ALA A 26 -1.59 -2.72 -10.15
C ALA A 26 -1.91 -1.34 -9.56
N LEU A 27 -1.92 -1.22 -8.23
CA LEU A 27 -2.07 0.06 -7.54
C LEU A 27 -0.89 1.00 -7.85
N CYS A 28 0.33 0.48 -7.72
CA CYS A 28 1.56 1.24 -7.95
C CYS A 28 1.68 1.75 -9.39
N GLU A 29 1.33 0.92 -10.37
CA GLU A 29 1.32 1.28 -11.79
C GLU A 29 0.28 2.37 -12.08
N ASP A 30 -0.96 2.22 -11.62
CA ASP A 30 -2.04 3.20 -11.86
C ASP A 30 -1.77 4.55 -11.17
N LYS A 31 -1.25 4.52 -9.94
CA LYS A 31 -1.00 5.73 -9.16
C LYS A 31 0.39 6.34 -9.37
N GLY A 32 1.26 5.68 -10.13
CA GLY A 32 2.66 6.09 -10.30
C GLY A 32 3.44 6.10 -8.99
N ILE A 33 3.15 5.16 -8.08
CA ILE A 33 3.82 5.04 -6.78
C ILE A 33 4.99 4.07 -6.89
N GLY A 34 6.16 4.44 -6.37
CA GLY A 34 7.28 3.52 -6.22
C GLY A 34 6.96 2.42 -5.20
N LYS A 35 6.80 1.18 -5.67
CA LYS A 35 6.46 0.03 -4.81
C LYS A 35 7.47 -0.18 -3.68
N GLU A 36 8.76 -0.09 -3.97
CA GLU A 36 9.84 -0.26 -3.00
C GLU A 36 9.80 0.80 -1.90
N GLU A 37 9.61 2.07 -2.28
CA GLU A 37 9.48 3.18 -1.32
C GLU A 37 8.24 3.00 -0.43
N LEU A 38 7.12 2.58 -1.03
CA LEU A 38 5.89 2.32 -0.29
C LEU A 38 6.06 1.17 0.71
N VAL A 39 6.68 0.07 0.30
CA VAL A 39 6.93 -1.08 1.16
C VAL A 39 7.90 -0.72 2.30
N GLU A 40 8.98 0.00 2.02
CA GLU A 40 9.91 0.45 3.07
C GLU A 40 9.25 1.42 4.05
N LYS A 41 8.39 2.32 3.57
CA LYS A 41 7.59 3.20 4.45
C LYS A 41 6.64 2.40 5.33
N MET A 42 5.95 1.38 4.81
CA MET A 42 5.07 0.51 5.60
C MET A 42 5.86 -0.32 6.62
N LYS A 43 7.04 -0.82 6.24
CA LYS A 43 7.94 -1.56 7.12
C LYS A 43 8.43 -0.72 8.30
N SER A 44 8.62 0.59 8.12
CA SER A 44 9.00 1.51 9.20
C SER A 44 7.97 1.60 10.34
N ILE A 45 6.72 1.22 10.07
CA ILE A 45 5.63 1.12 11.07
C ILE A 45 5.24 -0.33 11.35
N GLU A 46 6.14 -1.28 11.05
CA GLU A 46 6.00 -2.72 11.29
C GLU A 46 4.94 -3.44 10.45
N TYR A 47 4.54 -2.86 9.31
CA TYR A 47 3.60 -3.50 8.38
C TYR A 47 4.30 -4.11 7.16
N VAL A 48 3.85 -5.29 6.76
CA VAL A 48 4.37 -6.02 5.59
C VAL A 48 3.23 -6.36 4.64
N TYR A 49 3.48 -6.24 3.34
CA TYR A 49 2.49 -6.62 2.33
C TYR A 49 2.36 -8.15 2.25
N GLU A 50 1.17 -8.66 2.53
CA GLU A 50 0.79 -10.06 2.30
C GLU A 50 0.05 -10.20 0.98
N VAL A 51 0.68 -10.89 0.02
CA VAL A 51 0.14 -11.10 -1.33
C VAL A 51 -1.17 -11.88 -1.31
N ASP A 52 -1.24 -12.94 -0.50
CA ASP A 52 -2.42 -13.82 -0.42
C ASP A 52 -3.67 -13.08 0.10
N ARG A 53 -3.45 -12.03 0.90
CA ARG A 53 -4.52 -11.20 1.48
C ARG A 53 -4.72 -9.88 0.74
N ASN A 54 -3.85 -9.58 -0.22
CA ASN A 54 -3.75 -8.31 -0.93
C ASN A 54 -3.84 -7.09 0.01
N GLN A 55 -3.08 -7.09 1.10
CA GLN A 55 -3.07 -5.98 2.07
C GLN A 55 -1.78 -5.95 2.88
N PHE A 56 -1.51 -4.83 3.52
CA PHE A 56 -0.48 -4.69 4.55
C PHE A 56 -1.03 -5.14 5.91
N VAL A 57 -0.29 -6.02 6.61
CA VAL A 57 -0.60 -6.57 7.94
C VAL A 57 0.54 -6.40 8.93
#